data_AF-A0A954CA35-F1
#
_entry.id   AF-A0A954CA35-F1
#
_cell.length_a   1.000
_cell.length_b   1.000
_cell.length_c   1.000
_cell.angle_alpha   90.00
_cell.angle_beta   90.00
_cell.angle_gamma   90.00
#
_symmetry.space_group_name_H-M   'P 1'
#
loop_
_entity.id
_entity.type
_entity.pdbx_description
1 polymer ?
#
loop_
_entity_poly.entity_id
_entity_poly.type
_entity_poly.pdbx_seq_one_letter_code
_entity_poly.pdbx_strand_id
1 'polypeptide(L)'
;MNDADHLLRLLAMTESVLNRETETLLAGGLPDAALCQRKLHLVTQLEPQIPEAPRLAAGMGADERRQLRTGFERLLQAATRNEAVLRGAMCGSRLLVHAMRQATEDYPGRAAGGAPDAGTAGQVNRIA
;
A
#
# COMPACT_ATOMS: atom_id res chain seq x y z
N MET A 1 -23.89 -23.95 1.71
CA MET A 1 -23.54 -22.57 2.12
C MET A 1 -24.25 -21.66 1.14
N ASN A 2 -25.10 -20.73 1.59
CA ASN A 2 -25.85 -19.85 0.68
C ASN A 2 -24.91 -18.77 0.12
N ASP A 3 -25.15 -18.29 -1.10
CA ASP A 3 -24.32 -17.27 -1.77
C ASP A 3 -24.25 -15.97 -0.95
N ALA A 4 -25.33 -15.65 -0.23
CA ALA A 4 -25.37 -14.54 0.72
C ALA A 4 -24.40 -14.71 1.90
N ASP A 5 -24.32 -15.91 2.49
CA ASP A 5 -23.38 -16.21 3.59
C ASP A 5 -21.93 -16.12 3.10
N HIS A 6 -21.69 -16.58 1.88
CA HIS A 6 -20.38 -16.50 1.26
C HIS A 6 -19.94 -15.04 1.06
N LEU A 7 -20.82 -14.20 0.51
CA LEU A 7 -20.55 -12.78 0.32
C LEU A 7 -20.30 -12.06 1.65
N LEU A 8 -21.13 -12.31 2.67
CA LEU A 8 -20.94 -11.75 4.02
C LEU A 8 -19.57 -12.11 4.62
N ARG A 9 -19.11 -13.35 4.42
CA ARG A 9 -17.77 -13.78 4.86
C ARG A 9 -16.67 -13.08 4.08
N LEU A 10 -16.80 -12.96 2.76
CA LEU A 10 -15.82 -12.24 1.94
C LEU A 10 -15.70 -10.78 2.35
N LEU A 11 -16.82 -10.09 2.61
CA LEU A 11 -16.82 -8.71 3.09
C LEU A 11 -16.06 -8.59 4.42
N ALA A 12 -16.36 -9.43 5.41
CA ALA A 12 -15.71 -9.39 6.71
C ALA A 12 -14.21 -9.74 6.66
N MET A 13 -13.82 -10.71 5.82
CA MET A 13 -12.41 -11.07 5.64
C MET A 13 -11.63 -9.95 4.95
N THR A 14 -12.22 -9.31 3.94
CA THR A 14 -11.60 -8.20 3.22
C THR A 14 -11.45 -6.98 4.14
N GLU A 15 -12.47 -6.66 4.93
CA GLU A 15 -12.44 -5.60 5.94
C GLU A 15 -11.29 -5.82 6.94
N SER A 16 -11.18 -7.04 7.48
CA SER A 16 -10.13 -7.38 8.44
C SER A 16 -8.72 -7.21 7.86
N VAL A 17 -8.50 -7.61 6.60
CA VAL A 17 -7.21 -7.45 5.91
C VAL A 17 -6.88 -5.97 5.69
N LEU A 18 -7.84 -5.15 5.29
CA LEU A 18 -7.64 -3.71 5.10
C LEU A 18 -7.34 -2.99 6.41
N ASN A 19 -8.00 -3.36 7.50
CA ASN A 19 -7.73 -2.81 8.83
C ASN A 19 -6.31 -3.17 9.29
N ARG A 20 -5.89 -4.43 9.14
CA ARG A 20 -4.54 -4.87 9.51
C ARG A 20 -3.45 -4.18 8.68
N GLU A 21 -3.68 -3.99 7.39
CA GLU A 21 -2.75 -3.24 6.53
C GLU A 21 -2.66 -1.78 6.98
N THR A 22 -3.80 -1.16 7.29
CA THR A 22 -3.86 0.22 7.80
C THR A 22 -3.09 0.38 9.12
N GLU A 23 -3.27 -0.54 10.06
CA GLU A 23 -2.53 -0.56 11.34
C GLU A 23 -1.02 -0.70 11.11
N THR A 24 -0.61 -1.58 10.20
CA THR A 24 0.79 -1.78 9.85
C THR A 24 1.41 -0.49 9.30
N LEU A 25 0.72 0.16 8.36
CA LEU A 25 1.17 1.42 7.76
C LEU A 25 1.23 2.56 8.79
N LEU A 26 0.24 2.67 9.68
CA LEU A 26 0.21 3.69 10.73
C LEU A 26 1.31 3.49 11.77
N ALA A 27 1.72 2.24 12.03
CA ALA A 27 2.86 1.92 12.87
C ALA A 27 4.22 2.20 12.20
N GLY A 28 4.24 2.73 10.96
CA GLY A 28 5.46 2.96 10.18
C GLY A 28 6.04 1.68 9.56
N GLY A 29 5.30 0.58 9.62
CA GLY A 29 5.68 -0.69 9.01
C GLY A 29 5.29 -0.78 7.53
N LEU A 30 5.89 -1.74 6.85
CA LEU A 30 5.48 -2.12 5.50
C LEU A 30 4.65 -3.41 5.57
N PRO A 31 3.50 -3.47 4.88
CA PRO A 31 2.74 -4.71 4.72
C PRO A 31 3.62 -5.81 4.13
N ASP A 32 3.62 -6.99 4.75
CA ASP A 32 4.37 -8.13 4.24
C ASP A 32 3.73 -8.73 2.96
N ALA A 33 4.50 -9.56 2.26
CA ALA A 33 4.05 -10.18 1.01
C ALA A 33 2.81 -11.07 1.20
N ALA A 34 2.67 -11.74 2.35
CA ALA A 34 1.54 -12.61 2.63
C ALA A 34 0.24 -11.81 2.82
N LEU A 35 0.31 -10.66 3.51
CA LEU A 35 -0.81 -9.75 3.68
C LEU A 35 -1.25 -9.14 2.35
N CYS A 36 -0.28 -8.72 1.52
CA CYS A 36 -0.54 -8.22 0.17
C CYS A 36 -1.21 -9.28 -0.73
N GLN A 37 -0.68 -10.52 -0.74
CA GLN A 37 -1.26 -11.63 -1.50
C GLN A 37 -2.68 -11.98 -1.02
N ARG A 38 -2.90 -12.00 0.30
CA ARG A 38 -4.22 -12.27 0.87
C ARG A 38 -5.22 -11.18 0.50
N LYS A 39 -4.81 -9.91 0.52
CA LYS A 39 -5.63 -8.78 0.06
C LYS A 39 -6.02 -8.95 -1.40
N LEU A 40 -5.04 -9.21 -2.26
CA LEU A 40 -5.28 -9.43 -3.70
C LEU A 40 -6.27 -10.58 -3.92
N HIS A 41 -6.04 -11.73 -3.28
CA HIS A 41 -6.90 -12.90 -3.41
C HIS A 41 -8.36 -12.63 -3.01
N LEU A 42 -8.57 -11.91 -1.90
CA LEU A 42 -9.92 -11.56 -1.44
C LEU A 42 -10.59 -10.55 -2.36
N VAL A 43 -9.86 -9.54 -2.83
CA VAL A 43 -10.39 -8.55 -3.78
C VAL A 43 -10.81 -9.22 -5.10
N THR A 44 -10.00 -10.14 -5.64
CA THR A 44 -10.34 -10.89 -6.86
C THR A 44 -11.59 -11.76 -6.69
N GLN A 45 -11.86 -12.27 -5.49
CA GLN A 45 -13.11 -13.01 -5.23
C GLN A 45 -14.31 -12.09 -5.03
N LEU A 46 -14.09 -10.91 -4.43
CA LEU A 46 -15.15 -9.99 -4.09
C LEU A 46 -15.63 -9.17 -5.31
N GLU A 47 -14.70 -8.73 -6.16
CA GLU A 47 -14.97 -7.89 -7.34
C GLU A 47 -16.14 -8.40 -8.21
N PRO A 48 -16.19 -9.69 -8.62
CA PRO A 48 -17.32 -10.18 -9.42
C PRO A 48 -18.63 -10.32 -8.64
N GLN A 49 -18.61 -10.34 -7.31
CA GLN A 49 -19.82 -10.49 -6.48
C GLN A 49 -20.50 -9.16 -6.15
N ILE A 50 -19.77 -8.04 -6.20
CA ILE A 50 -20.33 -6.71 -5.91
C ILE A 50 -21.52 -6.38 -6.84
N PRO A 51 -21.43 -6.58 -8.17
CA PRO A 51 -22.56 -6.30 -9.07
C PRO A 51 -23.78 -7.21 -8.85
N GLU A 52 -23.57 -8.43 -8.36
CA GLU A 52 -24.63 -9.42 -8.11
C GLU A 52 -25.33 -9.22 -6.76
N ALA A 53 -24.73 -8.43 -5.85
CA ALA A 53 -25.25 -8.22 -4.51
C ALA A 53 -26.71 -7.69 -4.44
N PRO A 54 -27.17 -6.77 -5.32
CA PRO A 54 -28.58 -6.35 -5.34
C PRO A 54 -29.53 -7.48 -5.70
N ARG A 55 -29.12 -8.37 -6.62
CA ARG A 55 -29.91 -9.54 -7.03
C ARG A 55 -29.98 -10.56 -5.91
N LEU A 56 -28.87 -10.82 -5.22
CA LEU A 56 -28.83 -11.67 -4.03
C LEU A 56 -29.74 -11.12 -2.92
N ALA A 57 -29.68 -9.81 -2.68
CA ALA A 57 -30.52 -9.14 -1.68
C ALA A 57 -32.03 -9.27 -1.96
N ALA A 58 -32.45 -9.39 -3.22
CA ALA A 58 -33.87 -9.54 -3.56
C ALA A 58 -34.48 -10.85 -3.03
N GLY A 59 -33.67 -11.91 -2.85
CA GLY A 59 -34.09 -13.20 -2.30
C GLY A 59 -33.92 -13.33 -0.78
N MET A 60 -33.39 -12.31 -0.11
CA MET A 60 -33.00 -12.36 1.31
C MET A 60 -34.08 -11.79 2.25
N GLY A 61 -34.09 -12.28 3.49
CA GLY A 61 -34.87 -11.73 4.59
C GLY A 61 -34.47 -10.29 4.94
N ALA A 62 -35.31 -9.59 5.70
CA ALA A 62 -35.04 -8.19 6.11
C ALA A 62 -33.73 -8.06 6.92
N ASP A 63 -33.46 -9.00 7.82
CA ASP A 63 -32.27 -8.99 8.66
C ASP A 63 -31.00 -9.30 7.87
N GLU A 64 -31.07 -10.29 6.96
CA GLU A 64 -29.96 -10.65 6.09
C GLU A 64 -29.57 -9.48 5.16
N ARG A 65 -30.57 -8.78 4.59
CA ARG A 65 -30.32 -7.57 3.79
C ARG A 65 -29.67 -6.46 4.61
N ARG A 66 -30.10 -6.28 5.86
CA ARG A 66 -29.50 -5.30 6.78
C ARG A 66 -28.04 -5.67 7.05
N GLN A 67 -27.76 -6.93 7.34
CA GLN A 67 -26.39 -7.41 7.56
C GLN A 67 -25.51 -7.19 6.34
N LEU A 68 -26.02 -7.49 5.14
CA LEU A 68 -25.29 -7.29 3.88
C LEU A 68 -24.95 -5.81 3.67
N ARG A 69 -25.93 -4.91 3.85
CA ARG A 69 -25.70 -3.47 3.75
C ARG A 69 -24.64 -3.00 4.74
N THR A 70 -24.74 -3.41 6.00
CA THR A 70 -23.77 -3.06 7.05
C THR A 70 -22.39 -3.65 6.78
N GLY A 71 -22.29 -4.80 6.10
CA GLY A 71 -21.03 -5.35 5.63
C GLY A 71 -20.36 -4.48 4.57
N PHE A 72 -21.13 -4.04 3.56
CA PHE A 72 -20.63 -3.12 2.54
C PHE A 72 -20.21 -1.76 3.11
N GLU A 73 -21.01 -1.18 4.00
CA GLU A 73 -20.70 0.10 4.65
C GLU A 73 -19.37 0.03 5.42
N ARG A 74 -19.15 -1.03 6.19
CA ARG A 74 -17.90 -1.25 6.93
C ARG A 74 -16.71 -1.44 6.01
N LEU A 75 -16.86 -2.27 4.97
CA LEU A 75 -15.78 -2.48 4.01
C LEU A 75 -15.40 -1.19 3.28
N LEU A 76 -16.38 -0.39 2.87
CA LEU A 76 -16.15 0.90 2.24
C LEU A 76 -15.36 1.82 3.19
N GLN A 77 -15.76 1.91 4.45
CA GLN A 77 -15.05 2.71 5.44
C GLN A 77 -13.60 2.24 5.63
N ALA A 78 -13.36 0.94 5.72
CA ALA A 78 -12.02 0.36 5.83
C ALA A 78 -11.16 0.67 4.59
N ALA A 79 -11.74 0.52 3.39
CA ALA A 79 -11.06 0.82 2.13
C ALA A 79 -10.71 2.31 2.01
N THR A 80 -11.64 3.22 2.31
CA THR A 80 -11.40 4.67 2.29
C THR A 80 -10.31 5.07 3.27
N ARG A 81 -10.30 4.49 4.48
CA ARG A 81 -9.25 4.76 5.48
C ARG A 81 -7.88 4.28 5.01
N ASN A 82 -7.79 3.04 4.51
CA ASN A 82 -6.56 2.46 3.99
C ASN A 82 -5.99 3.32 2.84
N GLU A 83 -6.84 3.71 1.90
CA GLU A 83 -6.48 4.58 0.79
C GLU A 83 -5.97 5.96 1.27
N ALA A 84 -6.61 6.56 2.28
CA ALA A 84 -6.18 7.82 2.86
C ALA A 84 -4.78 7.73 3.48
N VAL A 85 -4.49 6.65 4.21
CA VAL A 85 -3.16 6.40 4.80
C VAL A 85 -2.10 6.23 3.72
N LEU A 86 -2.38 5.43 2.68
CA LEU A 86 -1.48 5.24 1.55
C LEU A 86 -1.17 6.56 0.82
N ARG A 87 -2.20 7.39 0.58
CA ARG A 87 -2.01 8.73 -0.01
C ARG A 87 -1.15 9.63 0.88
N GLY A 88 -1.38 9.61 2.19
CA GLY A 88 -0.58 10.38 3.16
C GLY A 88 0.90 9.97 3.12
N ALA A 89 1.18 8.66 3.16
CA ALA A 89 2.53 8.12 3.08
C ALA A 89 3.25 8.47 1.76
N MET A 90 2.53 8.39 0.63
CA MET A 90 3.07 8.80 -0.67
C MET A 90 3.33 10.31 -0.76
N CYS A 91 2.45 11.13 -0.17
CA CYS A 91 2.59 12.59 -0.17
C CYS A 91 3.87 13.03 0.55
N GLY A 92 4.06 12.57 1.79
CA GLY A 92 5.26 12.87 2.58
C GLY A 92 6.55 12.42 1.89
N SER A 93 6.55 11.21 1.31
CA SER A 93 7.70 10.68 0.58
C SER A 93 8.04 11.51 -0.67
N ARG A 94 7.03 11.96 -1.43
CA ARG A 94 7.23 12.81 -2.62
C ARG A 94 7.84 14.16 -2.25
N LEU A 95 7.36 14.78 -1.18
CA LEU A 95 7.90 16.06 -0.68
C LEU A 95 9.35 15.91 -0.23
N LEU A 96 9.68 14.83 0.50
CA LEU A 96 11.05 14.55 0.92
C LEU A 96 11.97 14.35 -0.28
N VAL A 97 11.56 13.56 -1.28
CA VAL A 97 12.35 13.36 -2.52
C VAL A 97 12.57 14.68 -3.25
N HIS A 98 11.54 15.54 -3.35
CA HIS A 98 11.68 16.85 -3.97
C HIS A 98 12.68 17.74 -3.22
N ALA A 99 12.55 17.85 -1.90
CA ALA A 99 13.47 18.63 -1.07
C ALA A 99 14.91 18.10 -1.14
N MET A 100 15.10 16.79 -1.10
CA MET A 100 16.43 16.17 -1.22
C MET A 100 17.04 16.39 -2.61
N ARG A 101 16.24 16.39 -3.68
CA ARG A 101 16.73 16.72 -5.03
C ARG A 101 17.21 18.16 -5.11
N GLN A 102 16.42 19.11 -4.61
CA GLN A 102 16.82 20.53 -4.56
C GLN A 102 18.11 20.71 -3.76
N ALA A 103 18.17 20.15 -2.54
CA ALA A 103 19.36 20.22 -1.70
C ALA A 103 20.61 19.59 -2.36
N THR A 104 20.44 18.55 -3.18
CA THR A 104 21.54 17.91 -3.93
C THR A 104 21.99 18.75 -5.12
N GLU A 105 21.07 19.45 -5.80
CA GLU A 105 21.36 20.38 -6.88
C GLU A 105 22.08 21.64 -6.38
N ASP A 106 21.67 22.12 -5.20
CA ASP A 106 22.25 23.29 -4.53
C ASP A 106 23.52 22.96 -3.72
N TYR A 107 23.89 21.68 -3.59
CA TYR A 107 25.04 21.27 -2.79
C TYR A 107 26.36 21.76 -3.43
N PRO A 108 27.10 22.67 -2.77
CA PRO A 108 28.34 23.20 -3.31
C PRO A 108 29.40 22.09 -3.32
N GLY A 109 29.80 21.66 -4.52
CA GLY A 109 30.73 20.55 -4.72
C GLY A 109 30.58 19.82 -6.06
N ARG A 110 29.50 20.06 -6.82
CA ARG A 110 29.31 19.46 -8.16
C ARG A 110 30.20 20.06 -9.27
N ALA A 111 31.14 20.94 -8.92
CA ALA A 111 32.17 21.43 -9.82
C ALA A 111 33.53 21.53 -9.09
N ALA A 112 34.22 20.39 -8.90
CA ALA A 112 35.68 20.31 -8.77
C ALA A 112 36.17 18.85 -8.80
N GLY A 113 35.73 18.06 -9.80
CA GLY A 113 36.32 16.76 -10.12
C GLY A 113 37.06 16.89 -11.43
N GLY A 114 38.27 17.45 -11.40
CA GLY A 114 39.17 17.46 -12.54
C GLY A 114 39.35 16.05 -13.09
N ALA A 115 39.44 15.93 -14.41
CA ALA A 115 39.92 14.71 -15.04
C ALA A 115 41.24 14.30 -14.34
N PRO A 116 41.45 13.02 -14.00
CA PRO A 116 42.75 12.58 -13.55
C PRO A 116 43.70 12.71 -14.72
N ASP A 117 44.53 13.76 -14.72
CA ASP A 117 45.67 13.82 -15.62
C ASP A 117 46.53 12.59 -15.36
N ALA A 118 46.66 11.78 -16.40
CA ALA A 118 47.56 10.66 -16.47
C ALA A 118 49.00 11.18 -16.31
N GLY A 119 49.61 11.00 -15.15
CA GLY A 119 51.04 11.30 -15.02
C GLY A 119 51.58 11.43 -13.61
N THR A 120 51.67 10.35 -12.84
CA THR A 120 52.88 10.06 -12.04
C THR A 120 52.90 8.59 -11.60
N ALA A 121 53.17 7.70 -12.58
CA ALA A 121 53.78 6.41 -12.26
C ALA A 121 55.27 6.66 -12.07
N GLY A 122 55.78 6.59 -10.84
CA GLY A 122 57.22 6.64 -10.61
C GLY A 122 57.65 6.89 -9.18
N GLN A 123 57.91 5.79 -8.45
CA GLN A 123 58.80 5.67 -7.28
C GLN A 123 58.36 6.47 -6.03
N VAL A 124 58.32 5.89 -4.83
CA VAL A 124 59.50 5.41 -4.12
C VAL A 124 59.17 4.16 -3.29
N ASN A 125 59.87 3.08 -3.60
CA ASN A 125 60.10 1.98 -2.70
C ASN A 125 61.50 2.16 -2.10
N ARG A 126 61.61 2.39 -0.80
CA ARG A 126 62.70 1.84 0.03
C ARG A 126 62.48 2.09 1.52
N ILE A 127 62.41 0.98 2.23
CA ILE A 127 62.73 0.82 3.65
C ILE A 127 64.26 0.87 3.79
N ALA A 128 64.77 1.71 4.70
CA ALA A 128 65.99 1.54 5.49
C ALA A 128 65.97 2.56 6.63
#